data_AF-A0A8S3J807-F1
#
_entry.id   AF-A0A8S3J807-F1
#
_cell.length_a   1.000
_cell.length_b   1.000
_cell.length_c   1.000
_cell.angle_alpha   90.00
_cell.angle_beta   90.00
_cell.angle_gamma   90.00
#
_symmetry.space_group_name_H-M   'P 1'
#
loop_
_entity.id
_entity.type
_entity.pdbx_description
1 polymer ?
#
loop_
_entity_poly.entity_id
_entity_poly.type
_entity_poly.pdbx_seq_one_letter_code
_entity_poly.pdbx_strand_id
1 'polypeptide(L)'
;SIIQTQTPIELGDDEESDRLSANVLARIDHSKEVLELLKNRHLRAIIKAIDHSINPADDMQKAMMEPIFVQFVDQLLMVVEK
;
A
#
# COMPACT_ATOMS: atom_id res chain seq x y z
N SER A 1 -4.55 -16.60 -41.29
CA SER A 1 -3.48 -16.35 -40.31
C SER A 1 -3.97 -15.32 -39.32
N ILE A 2 -4.08 -15.70 -38.05
CA ILE A 2 -4.57 -14.86 -36.96
C ILE A 2 -3.36 -14.06 -36.47
N ILE A 3 -3.37 -12.75 -36.64
CA ILE A 3 -2.40 -11.88 -35.97
C ILE A 3 -3.07 -11.46 -34.67
N GLN A 4 -2.62 -12.04 -33.56
CA GLN A 4 -2.95 -11.59 -32.22
C GLN A 4 -2.41 -10.17 -32.07
N THR A 5 -3.28 -9.18 -32.07
CA THR A 5 -2.92 -7.83 -31.63
C THR A 5 -2.71 -7.91 -30.13
N GLN A 6 -1.43 -7.96 -29.76
CA GLN A 6 -0.96 -7.66 -28.42
C GLN A 6 -1.58 -6.33 -28.00
N THR A 7 -2.49 -6.38 -27.03
CA THR A 7 -3.02 -5.18 -26.38
C THR A 7 -1.82 -4.40 -25.84
N PRO A 8 -1.67 -3.11 -26.20
CA PRO A 8 -0.77 -2.26 -25.46
C PRO A 8 -1.25 -2.27 -24.01
N ILE A 9 -0.32 -2.48 -23.07
CA ILE A 9 -0.58 -2.21 -21.67
C ILE A 9 -0.82 -0.70 -21.62
N GLU A 10 -2.08 -0.30 -21.71
CA GLU A 10 -2.53 1.04 -21.39
C GLU A 10 -2.26 1.19 -19.90
N LEU A 11 -1.13 1.81 -19.58
CA LEU A 11 -0.90 2.38 -18.26
C LEU A 11 -1.94 3.49 -18.13
N GLY A 12 -3.12 3.11 -17.64
CA GLY A 12 -4.22 4.03 -17.41
C GLY A 12 -3.73 5.15 -16.52
N ASP A 13 -3.85 6.38 -17.02
CA ASP A 13 -3.79 7.65 -16.29
C ASP A 13 -4.97 7.74 -15.30
N ASP A 14 -5.09 6.75 -14.41
CA ASP A 14 -6.07 6.72 -13.33
C ASP A 14 -5.32 6.94 -12.01
N GLU A 15 -4.84 8.16 -11.77
CA GLU A 15 -4.35 8.56 -10.44
C GLU A 15 -5.43 8.38 -9.34
N GLU A 16 -6.70 8.21 -9.76
CA GLU A 16 -7.83 7.89 -8.90
C GLU A 16 -7.95 6.38 -8.55
N SER A 17 -7.39 5.49 -9.39
CA SER A 17 -7.38 4.04 -9.15
C SER A 17 -6.37 3.63 -8.07
N ASP A 18 -5.27 4.38 -7.93
CA ASP A 18 -4.24 4.12 -6.92
C ASP A 18 -4.67 4.56 -5.50
N ARG A 19 -5.77 5.31 -5.38
CA ARG A 19 -6.29 5.81 -4.10
C ARG A 19 -7.30 4.84 -3.49
N LEU A 20 -7.18 4.64 -2.17
CA LEU A 20 -8.14 3.84 -1.42
C LEU A 20 -9.48 4.58 -1.28
N SER A 21 -10.58 3.91 -1.68
CA SER A 21 -11.94 4.39 -1.45
C SER A 21 -12.28 4.48 0.04
N ALA A 22 -13.18 5.38 0.43
CA ALA A 22 -13.61 5.56 1.83
C ALA A 22 -14.16 4.26 2.46
N ASN A 23 -14.79 3.39 1.66
CA ASN A 23 -15.25 2.07 2.12
C ASN A 23 -14.08 1.16 2.54
N VAL A 24 -13.00 1.16 1.77
CA VAL A 24 -11.79 0.37 2.07
C VAL A 24 -11.10 0.91 3.32
N LEU A 25 -11.01 2.24 3.46
CA LEU A 25 -10.50 2.88 4.68
C LEU A 25 -11.32 2.51 5.91
N ALA A 26 -12.66 2.49 5.81
CA ALA A 26 -13.51 2.03 6.90
C ALA A 26 -13.24 0.57 7.27
N ARG A 27 -12.94 -0.30 6.31
CA ARG A 27 -12.60 -1.71 6.59
C ARG A 27 -11.26 -1.86 7.28
N ILE A 28 -10.28 -1.02 6.92
CA ILE A 28 -8.99 -0.95 7.62
C ILE A 28 -9.21 -0.53 9.09
N ASP A 29 -10.08 0.44 9.35
CA ASP A 29 -10.42 0.90 10.70
C ASP A 29 -11.08 -0.19 11.58
N HIS A 30 -11.76 -1.17 10.97
CA HIS A 30 -12.32 -2.32 11.68
C HIS A 30 -11.39 -3.54 11.73
N SER A 31 -10.25 -3.50 11.04
CA SER A 31 -9.29 -4.61 11.01
C SER A 31 -8.44 -4.60 12.27
N LYS A 32 -8.75 -5.53 13.19
CA LYS A 32 -7.97 -5.71 14.43
C LYS A 32 -6.50 -5.99 14.14
N GLU A 33 -6.21 -6.77 13.11
CA GLU A 33 -4.84 -7.15 12.74
C GLU A 33 -4.01 -5.93 12.32
N VAL A 34 -4.58 -5.05 11.50
CA VAL A 34 -3.92 -3.80 11.09
C VAL A 34 -3.77 -2.84 12.28
N LEU A 35 -4.81 -2.70 13.10
CA LEU A 35 -4.77 -1.84 14.29
C LEU A 35 -3.73 -2.31 15.31
N GLU A 36 -3.58 -3.62 15.54
CA GLU A 36 -2.55 -4.16 16.43
C GLU A 36 -1.14 -3.85 15.91
N LEU A 37 -0.92 -3.98 14.59
CA LEU A 37 0.36 -3.61 13.98
C LEU A 37 0.66 -2.11 14.16
N LEU A 38 -0.34 -1.25 14.00
CA LEU A 38 -0.21 0.19 14.22
C LEU A 38 0.11 0.58 15.67
N LYS A 39 -0.07 -0.30 16.66
CA LYS A 39 0.42 -0.04 18.03
C LYS A 39 1.95 -0.06 18.11
N ASN A 40 2.63 -0.68 17.15
CA ASN A 40 4.08 -0.73 17.10
C ASN A 40 4.66 0.67 16.83
N ARG A 41 5.44 1.19 17.79
CA ARG A 41 6.07 2.52 17.68
C ARG A 41 7.01 2.62 16.47
N HIS A 42 7.77 1.56 16.19
CA HIS A 42 8.72 1.54 15.08
C HIS A 42 8.01 1.63 13.74
N LEU A 43 6.95 0.83 13.55
CA LEU A 43 6.12 0.90 12.36
C LEU A 43 5.54 2.30 12.14
N ARG A 44 4.98 2.91 13.19
CA ARG A 44 4.46 4.29 13.11
C ARG A 44 5.54 5.31 12.75
N ALA A 45 6.77 5.13 13.23
CA ALA A 45 7.89 5.99 12.89
C ALA A 45 8.25 5.86 11.41
N ILE A 46 8.28 4.64 10.87
CA ILE A 46 8.52 4.37 9.44
C ILE A 46 7.43 5.05 8.60
N ILE A 47 6.15 4.79 8.90
CA ILE A 47 5.02 5.38 8.15
C ILE A 47 5.11 6.91 8.16
N LYS A 48 5.38 7.51 9.33
CA LYS A 48 5.50 8.97 9.44
C LYS A 48 6.72 9.53 8.71
N ALA A 49 7.82 8.78 8.66
CA ALA A 49 9.01 9.18 7.93
C ALA A 49 8.74 9.22 6.42
N ILE A 50 8.03 8.22 5.89
CA ILE A 50 7.62 8.19 4.48
C ILE A 50 6.63 9.33 4.18
N ASP A 51 5.61 9.52 5.03
CA ASP A 51 4.57 10.56 4.87
C ASP A 51 5.16 11.98 4.82
N HIS A 52 6.25 12.23 5.56
CA HIS A 52 6.95 13.51 5.58
C HIS A 52 8.21 13.53 4.68
N SER A 53 8.46 12.48 3.88
CA SER A 53 9.70 12.36 3.12
C SER A 53 9.74 13.31 1.93
N ILE A 54 10.94 13.84 1.67
CA ILE A 54 11.23 14.59 0.43
C ILE A 54 11.29 13.64 -0.77
N ASN A 55 11.65 12.38 -0.55
CA ASN A 55 11.74 11.36 -1.59
C ASN A 55 11.08 10.05 -1.14
N PRO A 56 9.73 10.00 -1.08
CA PRO A 56 8.99 8.90 -0.49
C PRO A 56 9.23 7.56 -1.18
N ALA A 57 9.55 7.55 -2.47
CA ALA A 57 9.86 6.31 -3.20
C ALA A 57 11.12 5.60 -2.68
N ASP A 58 12.17 6.36 -2.36
CA ASP A 58 13.43 5.80 -1.83
C ASP A 58 13.27 5.35 -0.37
N ASP A 59 12.54 6.12 0.43
CA ASP A 59 12.23 5.75 1.81
C ASP A 59 11.26 4.56 1.88
N MET A 60 10.36 4.42 0.91
CA MET A 60 9.52 3.24 0.75
C MET A 60 10.37 1.98 0.51
N GLN A 61 11.39 2.06 -0.36
CA GLN A 61 12.29 0.92 -0.60
C GLN A 61 13.04 0.51 0.67
N LYS A 62 13.50 1.47 1.48
CA LYS A 62 14.12 1.18 2.78
C LYS A 62 13.12 0.56 3.74
N ALA A 63 11.89 1.07 3.78
CA ALA A 63 10.83 0.54 4.62
C ALA A 63 10.48 -0.91 4.24
N MET A 64 10.52 -1.29 2.96
CA MET A 64 10.33 -2.68 2.52
C MET A 64 11.41 -3.65 3.02
N MET A 65 12.55 -3.16 3.53
CA MET A 65 13.55 -4.00 4.20
C MET A 65 13.17 -4.31 5.65
N GLU A 66 12.26 -3.54 6.24
CA GLU A 66 11.83 -3.72 7.61
C GLU A 66 10.69 -4.76 7.68
N PRO A 67 10.88 -5.89 8.41
CA PRO A 67 9.91 -6.99 8.40
C PRO A 67 8.53 -6.57 8.93
N ILE A 68 8.51 -5.63 9.89
CA ILE A 68 7.25 -5.11 10.45
C ILE A 68 6.46 -4.28 9.43
N PHE A 69 7.16 -3.59 8.53
CA PHE A 69 6.52 -2.78 7.50
C PHE A 69 5.98 -3.66 6.38
N VAL A 70 6.74 -4.69 5.97
CA VAL A 70 6.25 -5.69 5.01
C VAL A 70 5.01 -6.41 5.55
N GLN A 71 5.03 -6.84 6.81
CA GLN A 71 3.86 -7.45 7.45
C GLN A 71 2.66 -6.51 7.48
N PHE A 72 2.87 -5.22 7.74
CA PHE A 72 1.81 -4.22 7.72
C PHE A 72 1.20 -4.04 6.33
N VAL A 73 2.02 -3.94 5.29
CA VAL A 73 1.55 -3.79 3.91
C VAL A 73 0.78 -5.04 3.47
N ASP A 74 1.27 -6.23 3.80
CA ASP A 74 0.59 -7.50 3.52
C ASP A 74 -0.80 -7.55 4.16
N GLN A 75 -0.91 -7.15 5.43
CA GLN A 75 -2.21 -7.07 6.12
C GLN A 75 -3.13 -5.99 5.55
N LEU A 76 -2.60 -4.86 5.10
CA LEU A 76 -3.40 -3.85 4.39
C LEU A 76 -3.94 -4.41 3.07
N LEU A 77 -3.11 -5.06 2.26
CA LEU A 77 -3.52 -5.66 0.99
C LEU A 77 -4.61 -6.70 1.18
N MET A 78 -4.50 -7.57 2.19
CA MET A 78 -5.57 -8.51 2.55
C MET A 78 -6.91 -7.85 2.89
N VAL A 79 -6.90 -6.61 3.37
CA VAL A 79 -8.13 -5.84 3.63
C VAL A 79 -8.62 -5.13 2.37
N VAL A 80 -7.73 -4.66 1.51
CA VAL A 80 -8.06 -3.94 0.28
C VAL A 80 -8.60 -4.88 -0.81
N GLU A 81 -8.04 -6.09 -0.94
CA GLU A 81 -8.36 -7.04 -2.02
C GLU A 81 -9.64 -7.88 -1.81
N LYS A 82 -10.28 -7.84 -0.62
CA LYS A 82 -11.60 -8.50 -0.45
C LYS A 82 -12.74 -7.59 -0.90
#